data_AF-A0A958UNQ5-F1
#
_entry.id   AF-A0A958UNQ5-F1
#
_cell.length_a   1.000
_cell.length_b   1.000
_cell.length_c   1.000
_cell.angle_alpha   90.00
_cell.angle_beta   90.00
_cell.angle_gamma   90.00
#
_symmetry.space_group_name_H-M   'P 1'
#
loop_
_entity.id
_entity.type
_entity.pdbx_description
1 polymer ?
#
loop_
_entity_poly.entity_id
_entity_poly.type
_entity_poly.pdbx_seq_one_letter_code
_entity_poly.pdbx_strand_id
1 'polypeptide(L)'
;AYGSLFVGKADFPKNFFVNTGYQMFTAGITLALASLIFGEQWTAPNEWGQPVQLSMVLLIIFGSIVAFTSFDYLLKTVSPDKVATSTYVNPIIALILGWYILNEQITLQSVIAAAVLLTGVYFINTTKTTLTIPRFSGKIKKRKNP
;
A
#
# COMPACT_ATOMS: atom_id res chain seq x y z
N ALA A 1 -15.22 -11.97 -7.62
CA ALA A 1 -15.59 -13.33 -7.19
C ALA A 1 -14.61 -14.39 -7.72
N TYR A 2 -14.36 -14.46 -9.03
CA TYR A 2 -13.41 -15.44 -9.60
C TYR A 2 -11.94 -15.19 -9.20
N GLY A 3 -11.49 -13.93 -9.16
CA GLY A 3 -10.12 -13.59 -8.74
C GLY A 3 -9.80 -13.94 -7.28
N SER A 4 -10.75 -13.77 -6.37
CA SER A 4 -10.57 -14.10 -4.94
C SER A 4 -10.48 -15.61 -4.67
N LEU A 5 -11.12 -16.43 -5.52
CA LEU A 5 -11.03 -17.89 -5.43
C LEU A 5 -9.69 -18.44 -5.99
N PHE A 6 -9.06 -17.71 -6.90
CA PHE A 6 -7.76 -18.04 -7.47
C PHE A 6 -6.60 -17.65 -6.55
N VAL A 7 -6.64 -16.44 -5.99
CA VAL A 7 -5.60 -15.93 -5.07
C VAL A 7 -5.53 -16.77 -3.78
N GLY A 8 -6.65 -17.30 -3.30
CA GLY A 8 -6.67 -18.17 -2.11
C GLY A 8 -5.99 -19.54 -2.28
N LYS A 9 -5.69 -19.94 -3.52
CA LYS A 9 -4.97 -21.20 -3.86
C LYS A 9 -3.56 -20.95 -4.44
N ALA A 10 -3.15 -19.69 -4.55
CA ALA A 10 -1.85 -19.34 -5.10
C ALA A 10 -0.75 -19.61 -4.08
N ASP A 11 0.13 -20.56 -4.38
CA ASP A 11 1.39 -20.75 -3.64
C ASP A 11 2.33 -19.59 -3.97
N PHE A 12 2.33 -18.55 -3.13
CA PHE A 12 3.28 -17.46 -3.27
C PHE A 12 4.70 -17.93 -2.94
N PRO A 13 5.73 -17.44 -3.66
CA PRO A 13 7.12 -17.73 -3.33
C PRO A 13 7.39 -17.39 -1.86
N LYS A 14 8.04 -18.32 -1.13
CA LYS A 14 8.38 -18.13 0.29
C LYS A 14 9.19 -16.84 0.51
N ASN A 15 10.00 -16.45 -0.47
CA ASN A 15 10.81 -15.22 -0.43
C ASN A 15 9.99 -13.98 -0.85
N PHE A 16 9.82 -13.01 0.05
CA PHE A 16 9.08 -11.77 -0.19
C PHE A 16 9.74 -10.89 -1.26
N PHE A 17 11.07 -10.89 -1.34
CA PHE A 17 11.80 -10.12 -2.35
C PHE A 17 11.43 -10.56 -3.79
N VAL A 18 11.28 -11.88 -3.99
CA VAL A 18 10.89 -12.44 -5.30
C VAL A 18 9.44 -12.07 -5.63
N ASN A 19 8.54 -12.08 -4.65
CA ASN A 19 7.15 -11.65 -4.82
C ASN A 19 7.06 -10.17 -5.23
N THR A 20 7.77 -9.31 -4.52
CA THR A 20 7.88 -7.88 -4.84
C THR A 20 8.43 -7.67 -6.26
N GLY A 21 9.43 -8.45 -6.67
CA GLY A 21 9.98 -8.41 -8.03
C GLY A 21 8.95 -8.71 -9.12
N TYR A 22 8.15 -9.77 -8.95
CA TYR A 22 7.06 -10.09 -9.89
C TYR A 22 6.00 -8.99 -9.93
N GLN A 23 5.62 -8.43 -8.78
CA GLN A 23 4.65 -7.34 -8.70
C GLN A 23 5.15 -6.09 -9.44
N MET A 24 6.40 -5.70 -9.25
CA MET A 24 6.96 -4.52 -9.92
C MET A 24 7.12 -4.70 -11.42
N PHE A 25 7.56 -5.88 -11.86
CA PHE A 25 7.73 -6.17 -13.28
C PHE A 25 6.39 -6.17 -14.02
N THR A 26 5.38 -6.84 -13.44
CA THR A 26 4.03 -6.87 -14.00
C THR A 26 3.40 -5.48 -14.02
N ALA A 27 3.50 -4.71 -12.93
CA ALA A 27 3.03 -3.34 -12.86
C ALA A 27 3.72 -2.43 -13.90
N GLY A 28 5.04 -2.55 -14.07
CA GLY A 28 5.79 -1.79 -15.06
C GLY A 28 5.33 -2.07 -16.49
N ILE A 29 5.12 -3.34 -16.85
CA ILE A 29 4.57 -3.72 -18.16
C ILE A 29 3.15 -3.16 -18.33
N THR A 30 2.28 -3.31 -17.32
CA THR A 30 0.91 -2.82 -17.39
C THR A 30 0.86 -1.29 -17.57
N LEU A 31 1.70 -0.55 -16.85
CA LEU A 31 1.79 0.91 -16.98
C LEU A 31 2.35 1.32 -18.34
N ALA A 32 3.35 0.61 -18.86
CA ALA A 32 3.87 0.87 -20.21
C ALA A 32 2.81 0.65 -21.30
N LEU A 33 2.03 -0.43 -21.20
CA LEU A 33 0.91 -0.68 -22.12
C LEU A 33 -0.18 0.39 -21.99
N ALA A 34 -0.51 0.81 -20.76
CA ALA A 34 -1.46 1.88 -20.53
C ALA A 34 -0.99 3.20 -21.17
N SER A 35 0.28 3.57 -20.96
CA SER A 35 0.91 4.76 -21.55
C SER A 35 0.79 4.77 -23.08
N LEU A 36 1.00 3.62 -23.73
CA LEU A 36 0.79 3.46 -25.19
C LEU A 36 -0.67 3.63 -25.61
N ILE A 37 -1.62 3.07 -24.84
CA ILE A 37 -3.06 3.18 -25.12
C ILE A 37 -3.54 4.63 -24.98
N PHE A 38 -3.04 5.36 -23.99
CA PHE A 38 -3.38 6.77 -23.76
C PHE A 38 -2.61 7.74 -24.66
N GLY A 39 -1.62 7.26 -25.42
CA GLY A 39 -0.85 8.08 -26.35
C GLY A 39 0.07 9.10 -25.67
N GLU A 40 0.61 8.76 -24.49
CA GLU A 40 1.52 9.65 -23.78
C GLU A 40 2.82 9.85 -24.56
N GLN A 41 3.36 11.08 -24.52
CA GLN A 41 4.63 11.37 -25.17
C GLN A 41 5.79 10.85 -24.32
N TRP A 42 6.62 10.02 -24.93
CA TRP A 42 7.86 9.55 -24.30
C TRP A 42 8.94 10.64 -24.39
N THR A 43 9.53 10.96 -23.24
CA THR A 43 10.71 11.84 -23.13
C THR A 43 11.85 11.04 -22.52
N ALA A 44 13.01 11.04 -23.14
CA ALA A 44 14.13 10.21 -22.68
C ALA A 44 14.67 10.72 -21.32
N PRO A 45 15.14 9.83 -20.42
CA PRO A 45 15.67 10.25 -19.12
C PRO A 45 16.80 11.29 -19.18
N ASN A 46 17.56 11.31 -20.26
CA ASN A 46 18.65 12.26 -20.49
C ASN A 46 18.15 13.68 -20.79
N GLU A 47 16.89 13.84 -21.20
CA GLU A 47 16.25 15.13 -21.48
C GLU A 47 15.55 15.70 -20.24
N TRP A 48 15.40 14.90 -19.18
CA TRP A 48 14.77 15.35 -17.94
C TRP A 48 15.66 16.35 -17.19
N GLY A 49 15.03 17.33 -16.54
CA GLY A 49 15.74 18.23 -15.64
C GLY A 49 16.39 17.47 -14.47
N GLN A 50 17.54 17.95 -14.00
CA GLN A 50 18.29 17.33 -12.90
C GLN A 50 17.45 17.07 -11.63
N PRO A 51 16.51 17.95 -11.22
CA PRO A 51 15.61 17.65 -10.09
C PRO A 51 14.69 16.44 -10.33
N VAL A 52 14.23 16.26 -11.57
CA VAL A 52 13.36 15.14 -11.97
C VAL A 52 14.14 13.83 -11.93
N GLN A 53 15.37 13.82 -12.46
CA GLN A 53 16.23 12.65 -12.41
C GLN A 53 16.50 12.20 -10.96
N LEU A 54 16.82 13.15 -10.07
CA LEU A 54 17.05 12.85 -8.66
C LEU A 54 15.78 12.32 -7.98
N SER A 55 14.63 12.95 -8.25
CA SER A 55 13.34 12.51 -7.72
C SER A 55 12.97 11.10 -8.20
N MET A 56 13.23 10.78 -9.47
CA MET A 56 13.00 9.45 -10.02
C MET A 56 13.86 8.40 -9.33
N VAL A 57 15.16 8.66 -9.14
CA VAL A 57 16.05 7.73 -8.42
C VAL A 57 15.56 7.52 -6.97
N LEU A 58 15.19 8.60 -6.28
CA LEU A 58 14.63 8.51 -4.91
C LEU A 58 13.33 7.70 -4.86
N LEU A 59 12.41 7.90 -5.80
CA LEU A 59 11.15 7.16 -5.87
C LEU A 59 11.36 5.69 -6.26
N ILE A 60 12.29 5.38 -7.16
CA ILE A 60 12.61 3.99 -7.52
C ILE A 60 13.18 3.25 -6.30
N ILE A 61 14.11 3.85 -5.57
CA ILE A 61 14.75 3.19 -4.43
C ILE A 61 13.83 3.17 -3.21
N PHE A 62 13.41 4.34 -2.72
CA PHE A 62 12.67 4.45 -1.46
C PHE A 62 11.16 4.29 -1.65
N GLY A 63 10.59 4.94 -2.67
CA GLY A 63 9.15 4.90 -2.96
C GLY A 63 8.67 3.55 -3.51
N SER A 64 9.58 2.79 -4.13
CA SER A 64 9.27 1.51 -4.74
C SER A 64 9.99 0.36 -4.02
N ILE A 65 11.28 0.11 -4.30
CA ILE A 65 11.98 -1.10 -3.85
C ILE A 65 11.89 -1.29 -2.33
N VAL A 66 12.30 -0.29 -1.55
CA VAL A 66 12.30 -0.37 -0.09
C VAL A 66 10.87 -0.43 0.46
N ALA A 67 9.98 0.44 -0.04
CA ALA A 67 8.59 0.51 0.44
C ALA A 67 7.83 -0.80 0.22
N PHE A 68 7.79 -1.32 -1.02
CA PHE A 68 7.06 -2.55 -1.33
C PHE A 68 7.70 -3.79 -0.71
N THR A 69 9.03 -3.88 -0.67
CA THR A 69 9.71 -5.00 0.01
C THR A 69 9.37 -5.01 1.51
N SER A 70 9.36 -3.84 2.16
CA SER A 70 8.98 -3.71 3.57
C SER A 70 7.50 -4.01 3.80
N PHE A 71 6.64 -3.58 2.88
CA PHE A 71 5.20 -3.87 2.93
C PHE A 71 4.91 -5.37 2.81
N ASP A 72 5.52 -6.06 1.84
CA ASP A 72 5.38 -7.51 1.68
C ASP A 72 5.96 -8.28 2.87
N TYR A 73 7.07 -7.80 3.45
CA TYR A 73 7.61 -8.34 4.68
C TYR A 73 6.64 -8.18 5.87
N LEU A 74 6.03 -7.00 6.01
CA LEU A 74 5.04 -6.73 7.06
C LEU A 74 3.80 -7.61 6.91
N LEU A 75 3.29 -7.81 5.69
CA LEU A 75 2.15 -8.69 5.44
C LEU A 75 2.41 -10.16 5.83
N LYS A 76 3.68 -10.59 5.80
CA LYS A 76 4.08 -11.94 6.26
C LYS A 76 4.27 -12.03 7.77
N THR A 77 4.56 -10.92 8.45
CA THR A 77 4.95 -10.90 9.87
C THR A 77 3.85 -10.42 10.80
N VAL A 78 2.93 -9.58 10.34
CA VAL A 78 1.81 -9.06 11.10
C VAL A 78 0.49 -9.22 10.33
N SER A 79 -0.65 -9.11 11.02
CA SER A 79 -1.94 -9.21 10.35
C SER A 79 -2.14 -8.05 9.35
N PRO A 80 -2.82 -8.28 8.20
CA PRO A 80 -3.12 -7.23 7.23
C PRO A 80 -3.79 -6.00 7.84
N ASP A 81 -4.64 -6.20 8.85
CA ASP A 81 -5.30 -5.13 9.60
C ASP A 81 -4.33 -4.21 10.35
N LYS A 82 -3.13 -4.69 10.72
CA LYS A 82 -2.07 -3.89 11.33
C LYS A 82 -1.25 -3.18 10.27
N VAL A 83 -0.93 -3.87 9.16
CA VAL A 83 -0.23 -3.25 8.03
C VAL A 83 -1.03 -2.07 7.47
N ALA A 84 -2.35 -2.22 7.30
CA ALA A 84 -3.21 -1.15 6.80
C ALA A 84 -3.20 0.11 7.66
N THR A 85 -2.86 0.01 8.96
CA THR A 85 -2.77 1.19 9.84
C THR A 85 -1.60 2.09 9.50
N SER A 86 -0.54 1.58 8.84
CA SER A 86 0.59 2.42 8.43
C SER A 86 0.19 3.42 7.35
N THR A 87 -0.77 3.09 6.50
CA THR A 87 -1.27 3.98 5.43
C THR A 87 -1.97 5.22 5.99
N TYR A 88 -2.52 5.16 7.20
CA TYR A 88 -3.13 6.30 7.89
C TYR A 88 -2.12 7.37 8.32
N VAL A 89 -0.84 7.00 8.38
CA VAL A 89 0.22 7.95 8.72
C VAL A 89 0.66 8.77 7.49
N ASN A 90 0.45 8.24 6.27
CA ASN A 90 0.89 8.88 5.04
C ASN A 90 0.41 10.33 4.88
N PRO A 91 -0.88 10.67 5.11
CA PRO A 91 -1.34 12.04 4.95
C PRO A 91 -0.73 13.02 5.97
N ILE A 92 -0.46 12.56 7.19
CA ILE A 92 0.19 13.36 8.23
C ILE A 92 1.62 13.70 7.79
N ILE A 93 2.37 12.69 7.33
CA ILE A 93 3.73 12.88 6.82
C ILE A 93 3.73 13.80 5.60
N ALA A 94 2.81 13.59 4.65
CA ALA A 94 2.71 14.42 3.45
C ALA A 94 2.48 15.90 3.79
N LEU A 95 1.61 16.19 4.76
CA LEU A 95 1.32 17.56 5.19
C LEU A 95 2.53 18.21 5.87
N ILE A 96 3.22 17.48 6.74
CA ILE A 96 4.44 17.97 7.41
C ILE A 96 5.53 18.25 6.37
N LEU A 97 5.75 17.34 5.42
CA LEU A 97 6.76 17.51 4.38
C LEU A 97 6.41 18.62 3.39
N GLY A 98 5.14 18.80 3.02
CA GLY A 98 4.68 19.90 2.16
C GLY A 98 4.95 21.26 2.81
N TRP A 99 4.60 21.42 4.08
CA TRP A 99 4.90 22.63 4.84
C TRP A 99 6.40 22.86 5.02
N TYR A 100 7.16 21.83 5.41
CA TYR A 100 8.57 21.97 5.78
C TYR A 100 9.51 22.05 4.58
N ILE A 101 9.31 21.21 3.56
CA ILE A 101 10.22 21.07 2.41
C ILE A 101 9.78 21.96 1.24
N LEU A 102 8.48 21.98 0.92
CA LEU A 102 7.94 22.78 -0.18
C LEU A 102 7.64 24.23 0.23
N ASN A 103 7.79 24.55 1.53
CA ASN A 103 7.52 25.87 2.09
C ASN A 103 6.08 26.33 1.79
N GLU A 104 5.14 25.38 1.77
CA GLU A 104 3.72 25.67 1.52
C GLU A 104 3.17 26.60 2.61
N GLN A 105 2.53 27.70 2.20
CA GLN A 105 1.91 28.60 3.15
C GLN A 105 0.67 27.96 3.76
N ILE A 106 0.67 27.80 5.09
CA ILE A 106 -0.50 27.31 5.82
C ILE A 106 -1.56 28.42 5.86
N THR A 107 -2.51 28.35 4.95
CA THR A 107 -3.70 29.20 4.93
C THR A 107 -4.81 28.62 5.80
N LEU A 108 -5.81 29.44 6.15
CA LEU A 108 -6.98 28.97 6.90
C LEU A 108 -7.70 27.82 6.17
N GLN A 109 -7.77 27.87 4.83
CA GLN A 109 -8.31 26.78 4.01
C GLN A 109 -7.51 25.49 4.17
N SER A 110 -6.18 25.57 4.22
CA SER A 110 -5.29 24.42 4.42
C SER A 110 -5.52 23.78 5.79
N VAL A 111 -5.73 24.60 6.83
CA VAL A 111 -6.06 24.12 8.19
C VAL A 111 -7.40 23.40 8.22
N ILE A 112 -8.43 23.95 7.57
CA ILE A 112 -9.76 23.30 7.49
C ILE A 112 -9.66 21.97 6.73
N ALA A 113 -8.97 21.96 5.58
CA ALA A 113 -8.75 20.75 4.79
C ALA A 113 -7.98 19.67 5.59
N ALA A 114 -6.93 20.08 6.31
CA ALA A 114 -6.17 19.22 7.20
C ALA A 114 -7.05 18.65 8.32
N ALA A 115 -7.88 19.47 8.97
CA ALA A 115 -8.79 19.03 10.02
C ALA A 115 -9.79 17.99 9.51
N VAL A 116 -10.41 18.22 8.35
CA VAL A 116 -11.34 17.27 7.72
C VAL A 116 -10.63 15.96 7.38
N LEU A 117 -9.44 16.03 6.77
CA LEU A 117 -8.65 14.86 6.41
C LEU A 117 -8.29 14.03 7.65
N LEU A 118 -7.72 14.68 8.68
CA LEU A 118 -7.28 14.01 9.91
C LEU A 118 -8.45 13.41 10.68
N THR A 119 -9.61 14.07 10.67
CA THR A 119 -10.85 13.54 11.25
C THR A 119 -11.30 12.27 10.53
N GLY A 120 -11.24 12.25 9.20
CA GLY A 120 -11.51 11.05 8.40
C GLY A 120 -10.57 9.90 8.76
N VAL A 121 -9.27 10.17 8.84
CA VAL A 121 -8.25 9.19 9.25
C VAL A 121 -8.53 8.65 10.66
N TYR A 122 -8.89 9.52 11.61
CA TYR A 122 -9.23 9.15 12.98
C TYR A 122 -10.45 8.21 13.05
N PHE A 123 -11.52 8.50 12.30
CA PHE A 123 -12.72 7.64 12.28
C PHE A 123 -12.44 6.24 11.72
N ILE A 124 -11.61 6.15 10.68
CA ILE A 124 -11.23 4.87 10.09
C ILE A 124 -10.38 4.06 11.09
N ASN A 125 -9.46 4.71 11.82
CA ASN A 125 -8.61 4.04 12.78
C ASN A 125 -9.38 3.53 14.02
N THR A 126 -10.38 4.28 14.47
CA THR A 126 -11.11 4.00 15.72
C THR A 126 -12.10 2.84 15.59
N THR A 127 -12.56 2.49 14.38
CA THR A 127 -13.61 1.49 14.20
C THR A 127 -13.03 0.10 13.95
N LYS A 128 -12.66 -0.62 15.02
CA LYS A 128 -12.46 -2.09 14.99
C LYS A 128 -13.42 -2.78 15.94
N THR A 129 -14.71 -2.74 15.63
CA THR A 129 -15.68 -3.64 16.27
C THR A 129 -15.60 -4.98 15.58
N THR A 130 -14.65 -5.82 16.01
CA THR A 130 -14.64 -7.25 15.65
C THR A 130 -15.89 -7.87 16.28
N LEU A 131 -16.98 -7.94 15.52
CA LEU A 131 -18.13 -8.77 15.85
C LEU A 131 -17.65 -10.23 15.81
N THR A 132 -17.22 -10.72 16.96
CA THR A 132 -16.85 -12.12 17.14
C THR A 132 -18.13 -12.93 17.08
N ILE A 133 -18.50 -13.41 15.89
CA ILE A 133 -19.62 -14.33 15.73
C ILE A 133 -19.18 -15.65 16.40
N PRO A 134 -19.84 -16.09 17.50
CA PRO A 134 -19.51 -17.36 18.13
C PRO A 134 -19.85 -18.49 17.16
N ARG A 135 -18.84 -19.03 16.48
CA ARG A 135 -18.99 -20.22 15.64
C ARG A 135 -19.37 -21.39 16.53
N PHE A 136 -20.55 -21.95 16.28
CA PHE A 136 -21.10 -23.15 16.91
C PHE A 136 -20.02 -24.23 17.10
N SER A 137 -19.60 -24.43 18.35
CA SER A 137 -18.71 -25.52 18.76
C SER A 137 -19.51 -26.83 18.84
N GLY A 138 -19.73 -27.47 17.69
CA GLY A 138 -20.22 -28.85 17.62
C GLY A 138 -19.13 -29.85 18.01
N LYS A 139 -19.07 -30.25 19.29
CA LYS A 139 -18.24 -31.37 19.75
C LYS A 139 -18.77 -32.67 19.13
N ILE A 140 -18.14 -33.16 18.05
CA ILE A 140 -18.33 -34.56 17.62
C ILE A 140 -17.49 -35.45 18.53
N LYS A 141 -18.18 -36.07 19.50
CA LYS A 141 -17.64 -37.03 20.48
C LYS A 141 -17.18 -38.29 19.74
N LYS A 142 -15.86 -38.56 19.74
CA LYS A 142 -15.27 -39.85 19.36
C LYS A 142 -15.95 -40.99 20.13
N ARG A 143 -16.58 -41.93 19.43
CA ARG A 143 -16.77 -43.30 19.94
C ARG A 143 -15.62 -44.14 19.39
N LYS A 144 -14.76 -44.60 20.30
CA LYS A 144 -13.76 -45.63 20.06
C LYS A 144 -14.31 -46.94 20.65
N ASN A 145 -13.94 -48.04 20.00
CA ASN A 145 -13.91 -49.43 20.48
C ASN A 145 -15.16 -50.32 20.26
N PRO A 146 -14.98 -51.65 20.27
CA PRO A 146 -13.74 -52.42 20.52
C PRO A 146 -12.99 -52.89 19.27
#